data_AF-A0A2Z6B375-F1
#
_entry.id   AF-A0A2Z6B375-F1
#
_cell.length_a   1.000
_cell.length_b   1.000
_cell.length_c   1.000
_cell.angle_alpha   90.00
_cell.angle_beta   90.00
_cell.angle_gamma   90.00
#
_symmetry.space_group_name_H-M   'P 1'
#
loop_
_entity.id
_entity.type
_entity.pdbx_description
1 polymer ?
#
loop_
_entity_poly.entity_id
_entity_poly.type
_entity_poly.pdbx_seq_one_letter_code
_entity_poly.pdbx_strand_id
1 'polypeptide(L)'
;MLERRAYLDKMRSSRGIEVVGNYVVSHLDGPRMGDIKTAWKRVCKDLDLTDFHFHDNRHTFCSNIIMAGGTLKHAKEMIGHKTLRMTDRYSHLEAARDNPIHSILAAHYGSAS
;
A
#
# COMPACT_ATOMS: atom_id res chain seq x y z
N MET A 1 7.98 4.72 -13.72
CA MET A 1 7.60 3.60 -14.63
C MET A 1 8.37 3.63 -15.94
N LEU A 2 8.37 4.75 -16.68
CA LEU A 2 9.12 4.92 -17.93
C LEU A 2 10.64 4.64 -17.76
N GLU A 3 11.25 5.17 -16.71
CA GLU A 3 12.70 5.00 -16.46
C GLU A 3 13.12 3.55 -16.23
N ARG A 4 12.31 2.77 -15.51
CA ARG A 4 12.61 1.35 -15.24
C ARG A 4 12.60 0.52 -16.53
N ARG A 5 11.69 0.84 -17.45
CA ARG A 5 11.57 0.12 -18.73
C ARG A 5 12.76 0.43 -19.63
N ALA A 6 13.13 1.70 -19.76
CA ALA A 6 14.33 2.12 -20.46
C ALA A 6 15.62 1.50 -19.87
N TYR A 7 15.72 1.42 -18.54
CA TYR A 7 16.82 0.73 -17.86
C TYR A 7 16.88 -0.76 -18.22
N LEU A 8 15.75 -1.46 -18.18
CA LEU A 8 15.68 -2.89 -18.53
C LEU A 8 16.10 -3.10 -19.99
N ASP A 9 15.61 -2.28 -20.90
CA ASP A 9 15.91 -2.39 -22.33
C ASP A 9 17.42 -2.18 -22.59
N LYS A 10 18.02 -1.16 -21.97
CA LYS A 10 19.49 -0.95 -22.01
C LYS A 10 20.25 -2.19 -21.50
N MET A 11 19.84 -2.74 -20.36
CA MET A 11 20.53 -3.88 -19.75
C MET A 11 20.37 -5.17 -20.57
N ARG A 12 19.20 -5.38 -21.19
CA ARG A 12 18.92 -6.51 -22.08
C ARG A 12 19.79 -6.45 -23.33
N SER A 13 19.81 -5.30 -24.00
CA SER A 13 20.65 -5.09 -25.19
C SER A 13 22.13 -5.25 -24.88
N SER A 14 22.61 -4.68 -23.76
CA SER A 14 24.02 -4.77 -23.37
C SER A 14 24.48 -6.20 -23.03
N ARG A 15 23.56 -7.07 -22.61
CA ARG A 15 23.88 -8.44 -22.17
C ARG A 15 23.43 -9.51 -23.16
N GLY A 16 22.88 -9.12 -24.32
CA GLY A 16 22.35 -10.05 -25.32
C GLY A 16 21.23 -10.94 -24.79
N ILE A 17 20.40 -10.44 -23.88
CA ILE A 17 19.35 -11.23 -23.24
C ILE A 17 18.10 -11.20 -24.11
N GLU A 18 17.62 -12.38 -24.50
CA GLU A 18 16.33 -12.55 -25.16
C GLU A 18 15.17 -12.37 -24.16
N VAL A 19 14.15 -11.61 -24.55
CA VAL A 19 13.02 -11.29 -23.68
C VAL A 19 11.90 -12.29 -23.89
N VAL A 20 11.60 -13.07 -22.85
CA VAL A 20 10.57 -14.11 -22.85
C VAL A 20 9.26 -13.63 -22.23
N GLY A 21 9.28 -12.54 -21.45
CA GLY A 21 8.11 -12.04 -20.74
C GLY A 21 8.03 -10.52 -20.58
N ASN A 22 6.82 -10.02 -20.29
CA ASN A 22 6.52 -8.58 -20.22
C ASN A 22 5.89 -8.16 -18.87
N TYR A 23 6.39 -8.71 -17.76
CA TYR A 23 5.98 -8.26 -16.43
C TYR A 23 6.73 -6.99 -16.03
N VAL A 24 6.02 -6.05 -15.39
CA VAL A 24 6.61 -4.79 -14.87
C VAL A 24 7.70 -5.07 -13.83
N VAL A 25 7.48 -6.08 -12.99
CA VAL A 25 8.41 -6.54 -11.97
C VAL A 25 8.86 -7.95 -12.34
N SER A 26 10.02 -8.04 -12.98
CA SER A 26 10.54 -9.26 -13.60
C SER A 26 12.05 -9.40 -13.42
N HIS A 27 12.54 -10.60 -13.72
CA HIS A 27 13.94 -10.82 -14.07
C HIS A 27 14.29 -10.10 -15.39
N LEU A 28 15.57 -9.98 -15.70
CA LEU A 28 16.04 -9.26 -16.89
C LEU A 28 15.49 -9.85 -18.20
N ASP A 29 15.35 -11.16 -18.27
CA ASP A 29 14.73 -11.95 -19.34
C ASP A 29 13.20 -11.83 -19.39
N GLY A 30 12.56 -11.25 -18.37
CA GLY A 30 11.13 -10.93 -18.39
C GLY A 30 10.15 -11.87 -17.64
N PRO A 31 10.48 -13.11 -17.25
CA PRO A 31 9.65 -13.91 -16.35
C PRO A 31 9.38 -13.21 -15.01
N ARG A 32 8.26 -13.60 -14.38
CA ARG A 32 7.85 -13.08 -13.07
C ARG A 32 8.92 -13.35 -12.02
N MET A 33 9.17 -12.39 -11.13
CA MET A 33 9.91 -12.69 -9.91
C MET A 33 9.07 -13.62 -9.02
N GLY A 34 9.74 -14.60 -8.40
CA GLY A 34 9.07 -15.62 -7.58
C GLY A 34 8.54 -15.09 -6.25
N ASP A 35 9.45 -14.70 -5.35
CA ASP A 35 9.09 -14.22 -4.00
C ASP A 35 9.99 -13.03 -3.61
N ILE A 36 9.40 -12.04 -2.95
CA ILE A 36 10.09 -10.86 -2.43
C ILE A 36 10.69 -11.09 -1.03
N LYS A 37 10.31 -12.16 -0.32
CA LYS A 37 10.71 -12.41 1.08
C LYS A 37 12.21 -12.28 1.32
N THR A 38 13.05 -12.81 0.43
CA THR A 38 14.52 -12.75 0.61
C THR A 38 15.02 -11.31 0.50
N ALA A 39 14.54 -10.55 -0.49
CA ALA A 39 14.88 -9.15 -0.64
C ALA A 39 14.37 -8.33 0.56
N TRP A 40 13.14 -8.57 0.99
CA TRP A 40 12.55 -7.91 2.15
C TRP A 40 13.31 -8.16 3.45
N LYS A 41 13.67 -9.43 3.74
CA LYS A 41 14.47 -9.79 4.91
C LYS A 41 15.82 -9.08 4.95
N ARG A 42 16.46 -8.90 3.78
CA ARG A 42 17.72 -8.13 3.69
C ARG A 42 17.49 -6.67 4.06
N VAL A 43 16.47 -6.04 3.48
CA VAL A 43 16.12 -4.65 3.81
C VAL A 43 15.81 -4.48 5.29
N CYS A 44 15.00 -5.36 5.90
CA CYS A 44 14.73 -5.30 7.34
C CYS A 44 16.00 -5.47 8.17
N LYS A 45 16.92 -6.35 7.77
CA LYS A 45 18.21 -6.53 8.44
C LYS A 45 19.08 -5.27 8.34
N ASP A 46 19.16 -4.68 7.15
CA ASP A 46 20.00 -3.50 6.89
C ASP A 46 19.47 -2.25 7.62
N LEU A 47 18.18 -2.21 7.93
CA LEU A 47 17.49 -1.14 8.66
C LEU A 47 17.22 -1.46 10.14
N ASP A 48 17.72 -2.59 10.65
CA ASP A 48 17.50 -3.07 12.02
C ASP A 48 16.01 -3.15 12.45
N LEU A 49 15.14 -3.57 11.53
CA LEU A 49 13.71 -3.75 11.76
C LEU A 49 13.40 -5.18 12.24
N THR A 50 12.88 -5.29 13.46
CA THR A 50 12.43 -6.56 14.04
C THR A 50 10.93 -6.78 13.86
N ASP A 51 10.51 -8.03 13.60
CA ASP A 51 9.10 -8.44 13.46
C ASP A 51 8.28 -7.68 12.38
N PHE A 52 8.96 -7.13 11.37
CA PHE A 52 8.33 -6.36 10.30
C PHE A 52 8.18 -7.16 8.99
N HIS A 53 6.94 -7.46 8.62
CA HIS A 53 6.57 -8.25 7.47
C HIS A 53 6.21 -7.37 6.27
N PHE A 54 6.36 -7.89 5.06
CA PHE A 54 6.04 -7.13 3.84
C PHE A 54 4.56 -6.67 3.81
N HIS A 55 3.65 -7.46 4.39
CA HIS A 55 2.23 -7.11 4.45
C HIS A 55 1.93 -5.93 5.40
N ASP A 56 2.82 -5.60 6.32
CA ASP A 56 2.64 -4.49 7.26
C ASP A 56 2.67 -3.13 6.56
N ASN A 57 3.30 -3.04 5.38
CA ASN A 57 3.19 -1.86 4.53
C ASN A 57 1.74 -1.59 4.11
N ARG A 58 0.96 -2.66 3.83
CA ARG A 58 -0.46 -2.54 3.49
C ARG A 58 -1.28 -2.11 4.70
N HIS A 59 -0.94 -2.61 5.90
CA HIS A 59 -1.55 -2.16 7.15
C HIS A 59 -1.27 -0.67 7.42
N THR A 60 -0.02 -0.25 7.23
CA THR A 60 0.42 1.13 7.36
C THR A 60 -0.33 2.04 6.40
N PHE A 61 -0.45 1.64 5.13
CA PHE A 61 -1.21 2.39 4.12
C PHE A 61 -2.68 2.59 4.50
N CYS A 62 -3.36 1.55 4.99
CA CYS A 62 -4.76 1.67 5.42
C CYS A 62 -4.92 2.63 6.60
N SER A 63 -4.01 2.52 7.58
CA SER A 63 -4.00 3.39 8.76
C SER A 63 -3.81 4.85 8.35
N ASN A 64 -2.85 5.11 7.45
CA ASN A 64 -2.56 6.47 6.95
C ASN A 64 -3.76 7.08 6.23
N ILE A 65 -4.48 6.32 5.39
CA ILE A 65 -5.67 6.83 4.70
C ILE A 65 -6.75 7.26 5.68
N ILE A 66 -7.02 6.44 6.71
CA ILE A 66 -8.10 6.70 7.66
C ILE A 66 -7.75 7.90 8.55
N MET A 67 -6.49 7.96 9.01
CA MET A 67 -5.99 9.11 9.76
C MET A 67 -5.99 10.39 8.92
N ALA A 68 -5.73 10.32 7.61
CA ALA A 68 -5.77 11.45 6.69
C ALA A 68 -7.18 11.93 6.30
N GLY A 69 -8.25 11.41 6.93
CA GLY A 69 -9.62 11.83 6.62
C GLY A 69 -10.42 10.82 5.79
N GLY A 70 -9.77 9.78 5.27
CA GLY A 70 -10.42 8.71 4.52
C GLY A 70 -11.39 7.89 5.37
N THR A 71 -12.25 7.13 4.70
CA THR A 71 -13.18 6.17 5.32
C THR A 71 -12.68 4.75 5.13
N LEU A 72 -13.23 3.80 5.89
CA LEU A 72 -13.03 2.36 5.65
C LEU A 72 -13.38 1.94 4.21
N LYS A 73 -14.34 2.61 3.58
CA LYS A 73 -14.71 2.35 2.18
C LYS A 73 -13.58 2.78 1.24
N HIS A 74 -12.98 3.96 1.45
CA HIS A 74 -11.82 4.40 0.68
C HIS A 74 -10.65 3.42 0.83
N ALA A 75 -10.35 3.01 2.06
CA ALA A 75 -9.28 2.04 2.32
C ALA A 75 -9.55 0.70 1.61
N LYS A 76 -10.76 0.15 1.72
CA LYS A 76 -11.18 -1.10 1.05
C LYS A 76 -10.95 -1.04 -0.46
N GLU A 77 -11.41 0.04 -1.10
CA GLU A 77 -11.32 0.22 -2.56
C GLU A 77 -9.87 0.33 -3.01
N MET A 78 -9.06 1.15 -2.33
CA MET A 78 -7.65 1.37 -2.71
C MET A 78 -6.78 0.14 -2.58
N ILE A 79 -7.03 -0.72 -1.59
CA ILE A 79 -6.26 -1.94 -1.40
C ILE A 79 -6.86 -3.14 -2.16
N GLY A 80 -8.08 -3.03 -2.67
CA GLY A 80 -8.78 -4.09 -3.39
C GLY A 80 -9.33 -5.20 -2.48
N HIS A 81 -9.77 -4.87 -1.27
CA HIS A 81 -10.46 -5.85 -0.41
C HIS A 81 -11.84 -6.18 -0.97
N LYS A 82 -12.14 -7.48 -1.11
CA LYS A 82 -13.43 -7.95 -1.62
C LYS A 82 -14.59 -7.54 -0.70
N THR A 83 -14.40 -7.59 0.62
CA THR A 83 -15.44 -7.28 1.61
C THR A 83 -14.97 -6.23 2.60
N LEU A 84 -15.92 -5.47 3.17
CA LEU A 84 -15.63 -4.51 4.24
C LEU A 84 -15.12 -5.20 5.51
N ARG A 85 -15.57 -6.43 5.79
CA ARG A 85 -15.11 -7.24 6.92
C ARG A 85 -13.59 -7.42 6.95
N MET A 86 -12.91 -7.48 5.80
CA MET A 86 -11.44 -7.56 5.73
C MET A 86 -10.75 -6.25 6.14
N THR A 87 -11.48 -5.13 6.10
CA THR A 87 -11.00 -3.78 6.40
C THR A 87 -11.47 -3.33 7.79
N ASP A 88 -12.38 -4.08 8.42
CA ASP A 88 -12.95 -3.80 9.75
C ASP A 88 -11.88 -3.70 10.85
N ARG A 89 -10.71 -4.32 10.65
CA ARG A 89 -9.53 -4.16 11.52
C ARG A 89 -9.19 -2.69 11.80
N TYR A 90 -9.51 -1.76 10.91
CA TYR A 90 -9.17 -0.34 11.05
C TYR A 90 -10.32 0.55 11.54
N SER A 91 -11.49 -0.01 11.85
CA SER A 91 -12.68 0.77 12.22
C SER A 91 -12.47 1.63 13.47
N HIS A 92 -11.68 1.13 14.42
CA HIS A 92 -11.30 1.86 15.63
C HIS A 92 -10.56 3.18 15.34
N LEU A 93 -9.87 3.30 14.19
CA LEU A 93 -9.17 4.53 13.80
C LEU A 93 -10.12 5.64 13.37
N GLU A 94 -11.34 5.31 12.90
CA GLU A 94 -12.35 6.33 12.59
C GLU A 94 -12.90 7.01 13.86
N ALA A 95 -13.02 6.24 14.95
CA ALA A 95 -13.49 6.74 16.23
C ALA A 95 -12.42 7.54 17.01
N ALA A 96 -11.14 7.21 16.81
CA ALA A 96 -10.02 7.89 17.45
C ALA A 96 -9.67 9.25 16.81
N ARG A 97 -10.24 9.54 15.63
CA ARG A 97 -10.02 10.82 14.93
C ARG A 97 -10.99 11.87 15.45
N ASP A 98 -10.51 13.10 15.65
CA ASP A 98 -11.38 14.25 15.84
C ASP A 98 -12.29 14.37 14.60
N ASN A 99 -13.55 14.01 14.75
CA ASN A 99 -14.48 13.95 13.64
C ASN A 99 -15.22 15.29 13.55
N PRO A 100 -14.92 16.14 12.56
CA PRO A 100 -15.54 17.46 12.43
C PRO A 100 -17.06 17.37 12.25
N ILE A 101 -17.59 16.20 11.85
CA ILE A 101 -19.04 15.95 11.78
C ILE A 101 -19.67 16.05 13.17
N HIS A 102 -19.01 15.60 14.25
CA HIS A 102 -19.55 15.77 15.60
C HIS A 102 -19.69 17.24 15.98
N SER A 103 -18.68 18.06 15.66
CA SER A 103 -18.72 19.50 15.90
C SER A 103 -19.79 20.20 15.06
N ILE A 104 -19.93 19.81 13.78
CA ILE A 104 -20.96 20.35 12.88
C ILE A 104 -22.37 19.99 13.37
N LEU A 105 -22.60 18.73 13.78
CA LEU A 105 -23.88 18.30 14.33
C LEU A 105 -24.20 19.01 15.64
N ALA A 106 -23.22 19.13 16.54
CA ALA A 106 -23.38 19.86 17.80
C ALA A 106 -23.77 21.33 17.55
N ALA A 107 -23.14 21.99 16.57
CA ALA A 107 -23.49 23.35 16.19
C ALA A 107 -24.90 23.45 15.56
N HIS A 108 -25.26 22.51 14.68
CA HIS A 108 -26.57 22.47 14.05
C HIS A 108 -27.69 22.34 15.09
N TYR A 109 -27.61 21.36 15.98
CA TYR A 109 -28.61 21.15 17.02
C TYR A 109 -28.57 22.20 18.15
N GLY A 110 -27.40 22.76 18.46
CA GLY A 110 -27.26 23.84 19.44
C GLY A 110 -27.80 25.19 18.97
N SER A 111 -27.93 25.41 17.67
CA SER A 111 -28.54 26.62 17.09
C SER A 111 -30.06 26.60 17.03
N ALA A 112 -30.69 25.46 17.36
CA ALA A 112 -32.13 25.25 17.31
C ALA A 112 -32.83 25.34 18.69
N SER A 113 -32.12 25.76 19.73
CA SER A 113 -32.64 26.08 21.08
C SER A 113 -32.53 27.57 21.37
#